data_AF-A0A1Y3AX14-F1
#
_entry.id   AF-A0A1Y3AX14-F1
#
_cell.length_a   1.000
_cell.length_b   1.000
_cell.length_c   1.000
_cell.angle_alpha   90.00
_cell.angle_beta   90.00
_cell.angle_gamma   90.00
#
_symmetry.space_group_name_H-M   'P 1'
#
loop_
_entity.id
_entity.type
_entity.pdbx_description
1 polymer ?
#
loop_
_entity_poly.entity_id
_entity_poly.type
_entity_poly.pdbx_seq_one_letter_code
_entity_poly.pdbx_strand_id
1 'polypeptide(L)' 'MAKSKYEYVRQFEQSTNHHLLLDSYIVVRVDGQCFHRFAKEHNFLKPNDKRSYESIRITRDEIILSKHYHRIWTK' A
#
# COMPACT_ATOMS: atom_id res chain seq x y z
N MET A 1 16.99 3.96 29.58
CA MET A 1 16.36 4.31 28.28
C MET A 1 16.47 5.82 28.09
N ALA A 2 17.32 6.29 27.16
CA ALA A 2 17.79 7.69 27.12
C ALA A 2 16.97 8.64 26.22
N LYS A 3 15.72 8.32 25.88
CA LYS A 3 14.89 9.11 24.94
C LYS A 3 13.44 9.38 25.37
N SER A 4 13.11 9.32 26.67
CA SER A 4 11.75 9.59 27.17
C SER A 4 11.32 11.07 27.04
N LYS A 5 12.27 12.01 26.95
CA LYS A 5 12.01 13.46 26.89
C LYS A 5 11.06 13.88 25.75
N TYR A 6 11.05 13.12 24.65
CA TYR A 6 10.23 13.44 23.47
C TYR A 6 9.13 12.41 23.21
N GLU A 7 8.87 11.48 24.14
CA GLU A 7 7.90 10.40 23.93
C GLU A 7 6.46 10.92 23.78
N TYR A 8 6.16 12.07 24.39
CA TYR A 8 4.85 12.74 24.30
C TYR A 8 4.43 13.08 22.86
N VAL A 9 5.37 13.20 21.91
CA VAL A 9 5.04 13.50 20.50
C VAL A 9 4.24 12.37 19.84
N ARG A 10 4.37 11.13 20.33
CA ARG A 10 3.59 9.98 19.85
C ARG A 10 2.09 10.11 20.15
N GLN A 11 1.72 10.84 21.20
CA GLN A 11 0.31 11.04 21.56
C GLN A 11 -0.44 11.90 20.53
N PHE A 12 0.27 12.58 19.63
CA PHE A 12 -0.31 13.35 18.53
C PHE A 12 -0.49 12.51 17.25
N GLU A 13 -0.06 11.24 17.24
CA GLU A 13 -0.34 10.31 16.14
C GLU A 13 -1.83 9.93 16.18
N GLN A 14 -2.60 10.40 15.19
CA GLN A 14 -4.04 10.14 15.08
C GLN A 14 -4.38 8.64 15.00
N SER A 15 -3.46 7.82 14.50
CA SER A 15 -3.60 6.36 14.35
C SER A 15 -3.79 5.61 15.67
N THR A 16 -3.53 6.24 16.82
CA THR A 16 -3.62 5.58 18.13
C THR A 16 -5.05 5.11 18.47
N ASN A 17 -6.09 5.75 17.91
CA ASN A 17 -7.49 5.49 18.25
C ASN A 17 -8.40 5.11 17.05
N HIS A 18 -7.85 4.98 15.84
CA HIS A 18 -8.64 4.71 14.64
C HIS A 18 -8.49 3.25 14.21
N HIS A 19 -9.40 2.41 14.69
CA HIS A 19 -9.53 1.02 14.26
C HIS A 19 -10.65 0.87 13.23
N LEU A 20 -10.44 -0.03 12.27
CA LEU A 20 -11.48 -0.42 11.34
C LEU A 20 -12.54 -1.26 12.06
N LEU A 21 -13.78 -1.20 11.58
CA LEU A 21 -14.90 -1.94 12.15
C LEU A 21 -14.67 -3.46 12.04
N LEU A 22 -14.95 -4.18 13.13
CA LEU A 22 -14.91 -5.64 13.15
C LEU A 22 -15.99 -6.24 12.24
N ASP A 23 -15.79 -7.48 11.81
CA ASP A 23 -16.71 -8.23 10.94
C ASP A 23 -17.14 -7.50 9.66
N SER A 24 -16.27 -6.61 9.16
CA SER A 24 -16.48 -5.87 7.92
C SER A 24 -15.41 -6.21 6.87
N TYR A 25 -15.78 -6.13 5.59
CA TYR A 25 -14.82 -6.28 4.50
C TYR A 25 -13.99 -5.01 4.35
N ILE A 26 -12.67 -5.15 4.42
CA ILE A 26 -11.74 -4.05 4.18
C ILE A 26 -11.29 -4.12 2.72
N VAL A 27 -11.68 -3.13 1.94
CA VAL A 27 -11.26 -2.99 0.53
C VAL A 27 -10.25 -1.84 0.43
N VAL A 28 -9.04 -2.16 -0.02
CA VAL A 28 -7.98 -1.17 -0.26
C VAL A 28 -7.82 -0.99 -1.76
N ARG A 29 -8.13 0.21 -2.27
CA ARG A 29 -7.91 0.59 -3.68
C ARG A 29 -6.65 1.43 -3.81
N VAL A 30 -5.81 1.07 -4.77
CA VAL A 30 -4.60 1.82 -5.12
C VAL A 30 -4.71 2.21 -6.57
N ASP A 31 -4.70 3.53 -6.82
CA ASP A 31 -4.76 4.11 -8.16
C ASP A 31 -3.47 4.88 -8.45
N GLY A 32 -3.00 4.86 -9.70
CA GLY A 32 -1.83 5.62 -10.12
C GLY A 32 -2.12 7.12 -10.15
N GLN A 33 -1.37 7.91 -9.39
CA GLN A 33 -1.48 9.37 -9.45
C GLN A 33 -1.02 9.91 -10.80
N CYS A 34 -1.82 10.77 -11.44
CA CYS A 34 -1.48 11.40 -12.72
C CYS A 34 -1.05 10.41 -13.82
N PHE A 35 -1.67 9.21 -13.85
CA PHE A 35 -1.23 8.11 -14.71
C PHE A 35 -1.28 8.42 -16.21
N HIS A 36 -2.11 9.38 -16.63
CA HIS A 36 -2.12 9.87 -18.01
C HIS A 36 -0.78 10.50 -18.42
N ARG A 37 -0.21 11.35 -17.56
CA ARG A 37 1.09 11.99 -17.79
C ARG A 37 2.21 10.95 -17.75
N PHE A 38 2.20 10.08 -16.74
CA PHE A 38 3.15 8.97 -16.62
C PHE A 38 3.16 8.10 -17.88
N ALA A 39 1.99 7.68 -18.35
CA ALA A 39 1.87 6.86 -19.56
C ALA A 39 2.42 7.58 -20.81
N LYS A 40 2.29 8.91 -20.90
CA LYS A 40 2.86 9.70 -21.99
C LYS A 40 4.39 9.77 -21.88
N GLU A 41 4.92 10.07 -20.70
CA GLU A 41 6.37 10.17 -20.45
C GLU A 41 7.09 8.83 -20.68
N HIS A 42 6.43 7.72 -20.36
CA HIS A 42 6.95 6.36 -20.54
C HIS A 42 6.55 5.71 -21.89
N ASN A 43 5.97 6.47 -22.82
CA ASN A 43 5.62 6.02 -24.17
C ASN A 43 4.76 4.75 -24.20
N PHE A 44 3.67 4.75 -23.43
CA PHE A 44 2.77 3.61 -23.36
C PHE A 44 2.00 3.42 -24.66
N LEU A 45 1.92 2.17 -25.11
CA LEU A 45 1.07 1.79 -26.22
C LEU A 45 -0.41 2.02 -25.89
N LYS A 46 -1.16 2.54 -26.87
CA LYS A 46 -2.61 2.76 -26.77
C LYS A 46 -3.36 1.78 -27.68
N PRO A 47 -4.54 1.27 -27.27
CA PRO A 47 -5.24 1.59 -26.01
C PRO A 47 -4.60 0.94 -24.78
N ASN A 48 -3.84 -0.16 -24.97
CA ASN A 48 -3.33 -1.00 -23.90
C ASN A 48 -1.83 -1.23 -24.04
N ASP A 49 -1.06 -1.05 -22.96
CA ASP A 49 0.36 -1.42 -22.90
C ASP A 49 0.55 -2.67 -22.03
N LYS A 50 0.91 -3.79 -22.67
CA LYS A 50 1.09 -5.09 -22.00
C LYS A 50 2.15 -5.05 -20.90
N ARG A 51 3.21 -4.24 -21.06
CA ARG A 51 4.29 -4.14 -20.07
C ARG A 51 3.76 -3.55 -18.76
N SER A 52 2.95 -2.50 -18.86
CA SER A 52 2.33 -1.87 -17.69
C SER A 52 1.42 -2.84 -16.94
N TYR A 53 0.61 -3.62 -17.67
CA TYR A 53 -0.27 -4.60 -17.02
C TYR A 53 0.52 -5.70 -16.31
N GLU A 54 1.58 -6.20 -16.94
CA GLU A 54 2.43 -7.23 -16.34
C GLU A 54 3.13 -6.71 -15.08
N SER A 55 3.68 -5.50 -15.13
CA SER A 55 4.29 -4.87 -13.95
C SER A 55 3.31 -4.74 -12.78
N ILE A 56 2.08 -4.26 -13.04
CA ILE A 56 1.05 -4.13 -12.00
C ILE A 56 0.67 -5.50 -11.43
N ARG A 57 0.57 -6.53 -12.28
CA ARG A 57 0.25 -7.90 -11.85
C ARG A 57 1.33 -8.46 -10.92
N ILE A 58 2.60 -8.30 -11.28
CA ILE A 58 3.73 -8.76 -10.46
C ILE A 58 3.71 -8.07 -9.09
N THR A 59 3.59 -6.75 -9.06
CA THR A 59 3.54 -5.98 -7.80
C THR A 59 2.31 -6.38 -6.95
N ARG A 60 1.16 -6.61 -7.58
CA ARG A 60 -0.04 -7.10 -6.88
C ARG A 60 0.23 -8.44 -6.20
N ASP A 61 0.83 -9.38 -6.93
CA ASP A 61 1.08 -10.73 -6.43
C ASP A 61 2.10 -10.70 -5.28
N GLU A 62 3.12 -9.83 -5.35
CA GLU A 62 4.08 -9.59 -4.27
C GLU A 62 3.41 -9.01 -3.00
N ILE A 63 2.48 -8.06 -3.15
CA ILE A 63 1.72 -7.49 -2.01
C ILE A 63 0.86 -8.57 -1.35
N ILE A 64 0.23 -9.46 -2.13
CA ILE A 64 -0.59 -10.56 -1.62
C ILE A 64 0.30 -11.57 -0.86
N LEU A 65 1.44 -11.95 -1.44
CA LEU A 65 2.37 -12.91 -0.84
C LEU A 65 2.98 -12.37 0.45
N SER A 66 3.47 -11.12 0.48
CA SER A 66 4.06 -10.52 1.68
C SER A 66 3.11 -10.51 2.88
N LYS A 67 1.81 -10.27 2.63
CA LYS A 67 0.77 -10.34 3.66
C LYS A 67 0.48 -11.78 4.11
N HIS A 68 0.62 -12.77 3.23
CA HIS A 68 0.48 -14.17 3.61
C HIS A 68 1.62 -14.64 4.53
N TYR A 69 2.87 -14.21 4.27
CA TYR A 69 4.02 -14.54 5.12
C TYR A 69 3.91 -13.95 6.53
N HIS A 70 3.39 -12.72 6.68
CA HIS A 70 3.22 -12.12 8.00
C HIS A 70 2.24 -12.90 8.90
N ARG A 71 1.28 -13.63 8.32
CA ARG A 71 0.32 -14.49 9.05
C ARG A 71 0.92 -15.83 9.50
N ILE A 72 2.04 -16.24 8.93
CA ILE A 72 2.77 -17.48 9.29
C ILE A 72 3.79 -17.20 10.41
N TRP A 73 4.36 -16.00 10.46
CA TRP A 73 5.41 -15.61 11.43
C TRP A 73 4.92 -14.92 12.71
N THR A 74 3.61 -14.71 12.85
CA THR A 74 2.97 -14.15 14.07
C THR A 74 2.25 -15.20 14.91
N LYS A 75 2.62 -16.48 14.77
CA LYS A 75 2.25 -17.54 15.72
C LYS A 75 3.41 -17.86 16.65
#